data_AF-A0A7X4AJL1-F1
#
_entry.id   AF-A0A7X4AJL1-F1
#
_cell.length_a   1.000
_cell.length_b   1.000
_cell.length_c   1.000
_cell.angle_alpha   90.00
_cell.angle_beta   90.00
_cell.angle_gamma   90.00
#
_symmetry.space_group_name_H-M   'P 1'
#
loop_
_entity.id
_entity.type
_entity.pdbx_description
1 polymer ?
#
loop_
_entity_poly.entity_id
_entity_poly.type
_entity_poly.pdbx_seq_one_letter_code
_entity_poly.pdbx_strand_id
1 'polypeptide(L)'
;MIDEVVINIKSGNGGNGAISGRREKYVPRGGPDGGDGGRGGGIYLEANPNVNTLLAYRYKRHFSAPDGRRGEGRLKHGKDGKDL
;
A
#
# COMPACT_ATOMS: atom_id res chain seq x y z
N MET A 1 29.80 -13.68 -20.11
CA MET A 1 29.63 -13.21 -18.72
C MET A 1 28.14 -13.23 -18.43
N ILE A 2 27.72 -13.91 -17.36
CA ILE A 2 26.31 -13.92 -16.94
C ILE A 2 26.21 -12.92 -15.78
N ASP A 3 25.20 -12.05 -15.81
CA ASP A 3 24.91 -11.08 -14.74
C ASP A 3 23.71 -11.60 -13.94
N GLU A 4 23.88 -11.77 -12.63
CA GLU A 4 22.87 -12.32 -11.72
C GLU A 4 22.81 -11.47 -10.45
N VAL A 5 21.61 -11.21 -9.95
CA VAL A 5 21.38 -10.45 -8.72
C VAL A 5 20.21 -11.02 -7.94
N VAL A 6 20.35 -11.03 -6.61
CA VAL A 6 19.26 -11.35 -5.68
C VAL A 6 18.76 -10.06 -5.05
N ILE A 7 17.46 -9.82 -5.16
CA ILE A 7 16.76 -8.68 -4.56
C ILE A 7 15.68 -9.14 -3.60
N ASN A 8 15.42 -8.32 -2.59
CA ASN A 8 14.36 -8.52 -1.62
C ASN A 8 13.19 -7.58 -1.93
N ILE A 9 12.01 -8.17 -2.06
CA ILE A 9 10.79 -7.48 -2.47
C ILE A 9 9.75 -7.63 -1.35
N LYS A 10 9.11 -6.52 -0.97
CA LYS A 10 7.99 -6.52 -0.02
C LYS A 10 6.84 -5.67 -0.56
N SER A 11 5.68 -6.28 -0.79
CA SER A 11 4.47 -5.52 -1.13
C SER A 11 4.00 -4.64 0.03
N GLY A 12 3.16 -3.66 -0.28
CA GLY A 12 2.47 -2.88 0.74
C GLY A 12 1.50 -3.76 1.53
N ASN A 13 1.39 -3.50 2.83
CA ASN A 13 0.35 -4.08 3.68
C ASN A 13 -0.99 -3.38 3.39
N GLY A 14 -2.10 -4.10 3.57
CA GLY A 14 -3.42 -3.47 3.57
C GLY A 14 -3.59 -2.52 4.75
N GLY A 15 -4.33 -1.44 4.53
CA GLY A 15 -4.71 -0.52 5.59
C GLY A 15 -5.73 -1.15 6.53
N ASN A 16 -5.71 -0.74 7.80
CA ASN A 16 -6.71 -1.18 8.77
C ASN A 16 -8.06 -0.47 8.54
N GLY A 17 -9.16 -1.21 8.68
CA GLY A 17 -10.50 -0.61 8.78
C GLY A 17 -10.66 0.22 10.06
N ALA A 18 -11.56 1.19 10.04
CA ALA A 18 -11.90 1.98 11.21
C ALA A 18 -13.13 1.42 11.92
N ILE A 19 -13.08 1.34 13.25
CA ILE A 19 -14.28 1.18 14.08
C ILE A 19 -14.66 2.58 14.54
N SER A 20 -15.75 3.12 13.99
CA SER A 20 -16.26 4.46 14.32
C SER A 20 -17.78 4.48 14.33
N GLY A 21 -18.36 5.40 15.10
CA GLY A 21 -19.80 5.64 15.14
C GLY A 21 -20.10 7.13 15.04
N ARG A 22 -21.20 7.47 14.35
CA ARG A 22 -21.61 8.87 14.13
C ARG A 22 -21.90 9.56 15.46
N ARG A 23 -21.44 10.80 15.58
CA ARG A 23 -21.69 11.65 16.75
C ARG A 23 -22.29 12.98 16.31
N GLU A 24 -23.53 13.21 16.70
CA GLU A 24 -24.28 14.43 16.40
C GLU A 24 -24.94 14.94 17.69
N LYS A 25 -25.00 16.27 17.85
CA LYS A 25 -25.35 16.95 19.12
C LYS A 25 -26.70 16.55 19.73
N TYR A 26 -27.61 15.97 18.93
CA TYR A 26 -28.95 15.55 19.35
C TYR A 26 -29.27 14.07 19.03
N VAL A 27 -28.24 13.27 18.70
CA VAL A 27 -28.39 11.85 18.38
C VAL A 27 -27.66 11.03 19.44
N PRO A 28 -28.39 10.40 20.39
CA PRO A 28 -27.77 9.68 21.50
C PRO A 28 -26.91 8.48 21.08
N ARG A 29 -27.28 7.81 19.98
CA ARG A 29 -26.53 6.69 19.38
C ARG A 29 -26.55 6.82 17.86
N GLY A 30 -25.50 7.39 17.29
CA GLY A 30 -25.30 7.33 15.85
C GLY A 30 -24.88 5.93 15.41
N GLY A 31 -25.30 5.54 14.20
CA GLY A 31 -24.92 4.26 13.60
C GLY A 31 -23.41 4.17 13.31
N PRO A 32 -22.92 2.97 12.93
CA PRO A 32 -21.54 2.78 12.53
C PRO A 32 -21.19 3.64 11.30
N ASP A 33 -20.02 4.27 11.33
CA ASP A 33 -19.50 5.07 10.22
C ASP A 33 -17.99 4.85 10.01
N GLY A 34 -17.48 3.70 10.40
CA GLY A 34 -16.13 3.30 10.05
C GLY A 34 -15.99 3.05 8.55
N GLY A 35 -14.96 3.62 7.92
CA GLY A 35 -14.53 3.25 6.58
C GLY A 35 -13.51 2.11 6.58
N ASP A 36 -13.41 1.42 5.45
CA ASP A 36 -12.43 0.35 5.22
C ASP A 36 -11.01 0.90 5.03
N GLY A 37 -10.00 0.05 5.22
CA GLY A 37 -8.63 0.38 4.85
C GLY A 37 -8.38 0.18 3.35
N GLY A 38 -7.42 0.94 2.81
CA GLY A 38 -7.02 0.82 1.41
C GLY A 38 -6.14 -0.40 1.15
N ARG A 39 -6.06 -0.84 -0.10
CA ARG A 39 -5.16 -1.92 -0.53
C ARG A 39 -3.70 -1.48 -0.39
N GLY A 40 -2.80 -2.40 -0.05
CA GLY A 40 -1.35 -2.16 -0.16
C GLY A 40 -0.87 -2.12 -1.61
N GLY A 41 0.21 -1.37 -1.87
CA GLY A 41 0.82 -1.28 -3.19
C GLY A 41 1.41 -2.62 -3.64
N GLY A 42 1.20 -2.95 -4.91
CA GLY A 42 1.83 -4.08 -5.59
C GLY A 42 3.27 -3.79 -5.99
N ILE A 43 4.00 -4.84 -6.36
CA ILE A 43 5.33 -4.73 -6.97
C ILE A 43 5.32 -5.53 -8.26
N TYR A 44 5.82 -4.92 -9.33
CA TYR A 44 5.91 -5.54 -10.66
C TYR A 44 7.34 -5.47 -11.18
N LEU A 45 7.76 -6.49 -11.92
CA LEU A 45 9.00 -6.45 -12.69
C LEU A 45 8.64 -6.24 -14.15
N GLU A 46 9.10 -5.14 -14.73
CA GLU A 46 8.90 -4.82 -16.13
C GLU A 46 10.20 -5.00 -16.91
N ALA A 47 10.17 -5.82 -17.95
CA ALA A 47 11.32 -6.00 -18.84
C ALA A 47 11.42 -4.82 -19.80
N ASN A 48 12.59 -4.18 -19.85
CA ASN A 48 12.84 -3.03 -20.73
C ASN A 48 14.05 -3.31 -21.64
N PRO A 49 13.91 -3.26 -22.98
CA PRO A 49 15.00 -3.56 -23.91
C PRO A 49 16.17 -2.58 -23.85
N ASN A 50 15.99 -1.41 -23.24
CA ASN A 50 17.05 -0.41 -23.07
C ASN A 50 17.91 -0.65 -21.81
N VAL A 51 17.54 -1.61 -20.97
CA VAL A 51 18.27 -1.94 -19.73
C VAL A 51 19.18 -3.13 -20.00
N ASN A 52 20.48 -2.85 -20.13
CA ASN A 52 21.48 -3.84 -20.56
C ASN A 52 22.23 -4.52 -19.40
N THR A 53 22.00 -4.11 -18.14
CA THR A 53 22.69 -4.66 -16.96
C THR A 53 21.80 -4.62 -15.71
N LEU A 54 22.02 -5.57 -14.79
CA LEU A 54 21.39 -5.62 -13.48
C LEU A 54 22.15 -4.83 -12.41
N LEU A 55 23.19 -4.09 -12.79
CA LEU A 55 24.06 -3.35 -11.87
C LEU A 55 23.28 -2.40 -10.93
N ALA A 56 22.22 -1.77 -11.41
CA ALA A 56 21.36 -0.90 -10.59
C ALA A 56 20.73 -1.65 -9.40
N TYR A 57 20.30 -2.89 -9.61
CA TYR A 57 19.71 -3.76 -8.59
C TYR A 57 20.75 -4.34 -7.63
N ARG A 58 22.03 -4.34 -8.00
CA ARG A 58 23.13 -4.78 -7.13
C ARG A 58 23.38 -3.79 -5.98
N TYR A 59 23.23 -2.49 -6.25
CA TYR A 59 23.38 -1.42 -5.26
C TYR A 59 22.11 -1.17 -4.45
N LYS A 60 20.93 -1.26 -5.08
CA LYS A 60 19.64 -1.18 -4.40
C LYS A 60 18.96 -2.54 -4.40
N ARG A 61 19.09 -3.27 -3.29
CA ARG A 61 18.57 -4.64 -3.16
C ARG A 61 17.19 -4.75 -2.51
N HIS A 62 16.70 -3.68 -1.88
CA HIS A 62 15.42 -3.69 -1.17
C HIS A 62 14.40 -2.81 -1.88
N PHE A 63 13.28 -3.40 -2.23
CA PHE A 63 12.13 -2.74 -2.85
C PHE A 63 10.90 -3.01 -2.01
N SER A 64 10.32 -1.94 -1.46
CA SER A 64 9.12 -2.01 -0.65
C SER A 64 8.07 -1.08 -1.21
N ALA A 65 6.89 -1.60 -1.53
CA ALA A 65 5.76 -0.80 -1.93
C ALA A 65 5.09 -0.18 -0.69
N PRO A 66 4.53 1.03 -0.82
CA PRO A 66 3.81 1.68 0.27
C PRO A 66 2.56 0.89 0.70
N ASP A 67 2.30 0.91 2.00
CA ASP A 67 1.09 0.36 2.60
C ASP A 67 -0.16 1.17 2.19
N GLY A 68 -1.32 0.52 2.25
CA GLY A 68 -2.62 1.18 2.14
C GLY A 68 -2.91 2.03 3.37
N ARG A 69 -3.62 3.15 3.19
CA ARG A 69 -4.01 4.01 4.31
C ARG A 69 -5.12 3.35 5.11
N ARG A 70 -5.14 3.58 6.43
CA ARG A 70 -6.27 3.22 7.29
C ARG A 70 -7.57 3.92 6.87
N GLY A 71 -8.70 3.26 7.13
CA GLY A 71 -10.01 3.89 7.10
C GLY A 71 -10.15 4.93 8.21
N GLU A 72 -11.15 5.78 8.05
CA GLU A 72 -11.52 6.84 8.98
C GLU A 72 -13.04 6.83 9.23
N GLY A 73 -13.48 7.59 10.24
CA GLY A 73 -14.92 7.78 10.50
C GLY A 73 -15.61 8.52 9.36
N ARG A 74 -16.95 8.60 9.43
CA ARG A 74 -17.81 9.16 8.36
C ARG A 74 -17.71 8.41 7.03
N LEU A 75 -17.58 7.08 7.09
CA LEU A 75 -17.49 6.16 5.94
C LEU A 75 -16.35 6.50 4.99
N LYS A 76 -15.26 7.04 5.52
CA LYS A 76 -14.09 7.43 4.73
C LYS A 76 -13.15 6.25 4.57
N HIS A 77 -13.16 5.65 3.39
CA HIS A 77 -12.25 4.58 3.04
C HIS A 77 -10.81 5.10 2.89
N GLY A 78 -9.86 4.27 3.32
CA GLY A 78 -8.43 4.53 3.17
C GLY A 78 -8.00 4.48 1.70
N LYS A 79 -7.05 5.34 1.34
CA LYS A 79 -6.45 5.35 0.00
C LYS A 79 -5.55 4.13 -0.21
N ASP A 80 -5.56 3.59 -1.41
CA ASP A 80 -4.65 2.53 -1.83
C ASP A 80 -3.19 3.01 -1.84
N GLY A 81 -2.30 2.09 -1.46
CA GLY A 81 -0.86 2.23 -1.62
C GLY A 81 -0.51 2.28 -3.11
N LYS A 82 0.45 3.13 -3.46
CA LYS A 82 0.94 3.25 -4.84
C LYS A 82 1.76 2.00 -5.21
N ASP A 83 1.52 1.45 -6.39
CA ASP A 83 2.35 0.36 -6.91
C ASP A 83 3.79 0.84 -7.18
N LEU A 84 4.73 -0.12 -7.09
CA LEU A 84 6.17 0.09 -7.31
C LEU A 84 6.69 -0.76 -8.47
#